data_AF-A0A0S8FDT6-F1
#
_entry.id   AF-A0A0S8FDT6-F1
#
_cell.length_a   1.000
_cell.length_b   1.000
_cell.length_c   1.000
_cell.angle_alpha   90.00
_cell.angle_beta   90.00
_cell.angle_gamma   90.00
#
_symmetry.space_group_name_H-M   'P 1'
#
loop_
_entity.id
_entity.type
_entity.pdbx_description
1 polymer ?
#
loop_
_entity_poly.entity_id
_entity_poly.type
_entity_poly.pdbx_seq_one_letter_code
_entity_poly.pdbx_strand_id
1 'polypeptide(L)'
;MASFGGIAIPSAKEQADLTVDRTITSRDLSILDRLFETPDLYVRDVDWKTCEAICLRMSRDSYARSSFLDHRTIADAEGDSRLPVAALMDAYGRQRPRLGPSMFIAHTALCGSTLLTRCIDLPGICMTYREPFLFHNLSGIWRLGLQEKVHARIGRREPPILDLALALCARTYDDEERSVVKLSDTCTSLLPPILARSPDSRVLLMYHELERFLLAMLRHESRRQYVRNMRIRAEVDLRAVGREDITSTEDLSDARCAALVWMGLMYPYRRLLAKAPDRVRSLNAATFFTHPADVLETLDEFFHLDIGKERLRAQIAGGAMNRDAKHTERTFDADRYKADLESAAAELRHEIDDAIAWTERVSAVEPLGSTLPNPL
;
A
#
# COMPACT_ATOMS: atom_id res chain seq x y z
N MET A 1 -6.85 -1.04 -35.63
CA MET A 1 -6.83 -2.52 -35.72
C MET A 1 -5.39 -2.99 -35.60
N ALA A 2 -4.93 -3.21 -34.37
CA ALA A 2 -3.66 -3.88 -34.10
C ALA A 2 -3.97 -5.26 -33.53
N SER A 3 -3.36 -6.27 -34.13
CA SER A 3 -3.59 -7.70 -33.92
C SER A 3 -3.32 -8.14 -32.48
N PHE A 4 -4.33 -8.70 -31.83
CA PHE A 4 -4.16 -9.52 -30.63
C PHE A 4 -3.43 -10.81 -31.04
N GLY A 5 -2.17 -10.94 -30.64
CA GLY A 5 -1.45 -12.21 -30.74
C GLY A 5 -2.20 -13.28 -29.94
N GLY A 6 -2.69 -14.30 -30.63
CA GLY A 6 -3.44 -15.40 -30.05
C GLY A 6 -2.63 -16.09 -28.94
N ILE A 7 -3.22 -16.13 -27.75
CA ILE A 7 -2.74 -16.96 -26.65
C ILE A 7 -3.08 -18.39 -27.04
N ALA A 8 -2.09 -19.16 -27.49
CA ALA A 8 -2.23 -20.59 -27.64
C ALA A 8 -2.60 -21.18 -26.27
N ILE A 9 -3.72 -21.90 -26.21
CA ILE A 9 -4.11 -22.68 -25.04
C ILE A 9 -3.08 -23.81 -24.93
N PRO A 10 -2.32 -23.94 -23.82
CA PRO A 10 -1.34 -25.01 -23.67
C PRO A 10 -2.05 -26.36 -23.78
N SER A 11 -1.40 -27.29 -24.46
CA SER A 11 -1.90 -28.65 -24.58
C SER A 11 -2.11 -29.28 -23.19
N ALA A 12 -2.99 -30.29 -23.10
CA ALA A 12 -3.20 -31.03 -21.85
C ALA A 12 -1.90 -31.64 -21.26
N LYS A 13 -0.86 -31.80 -22.10
CA LYS A 13 0.47 -32.27 -21.71
C LYS A 13 1.32 -31.15 -21.09
N GLU A 14 1.21 -29.91 -21.56
CA GLU A 14 1.88 -28.74 -20.97
C GLU A 14 1.22 -28.27 -19.65
N GLN A 15 -0.07 -28.57 -19.45
CA GLN A 15 -0.72 -28.35 -18.16
C GLN A 15 -0.28 -29.37 -17.10
N ALA A 16 0.15 -30.57 -17.51
CA ALA A 16 0.67 -31.60 -16.61
C ALA A 16 2.12 -31.34 -16.16
N ASP A 17 2.89 -30.55 -16.91
CA ASP A 17 4.30 -30.23 -16.58
C ASP A 17 4.47 -28.96 -15.69
N LEU A 18 3.38 -28.33 -15.24
CA LEU A 18 3.41 -27.14 -14.37
C LEU A 18 3.30 -27.45 -12.87
N THR A 19 3.16 -28.71 -12.48
CA THR A 19 3.41 -29.14 -11.11
C THR A 19 4.91 -29.36 -10.93
N VAL A 20 5.64 -28.29 -10.59
CA VAL A 20 6.93 -28.43 -9.92
C VAL A 20 6.63 -29.05 -8.57
N ASP A 21 6.63 -30.38 -8.50
CA ASP A 21 6.56 -31.14 -7.26
C ASP A 21 7.90 -31.00 -6.54
N ARG A 22 8.14 -29.78 -6.03
CA ARG A 22 9.28 -29.51 -5.17
C ARG A 22 8.98 -30.18 -3.84
N THR A 23 9.80 -31.16 -3.49
CA THR A 23 9.70 -31.82 -2.20
C THR A 23 9.92 -30.79 -1.09
N ILE A 24 8.86 -30.51 -0.31
CA ILE A 24 8.94 -29.66 0.88
C ILE A 24 9.97 -30.29 1.83
N THR A 25 11.03 -29.55 2.15
CA THR A 25 12.10 -30.07 3.01
C THR A 25 11.67 -30.11 4.48
N SER A 26 12.38 -30.87 5.32
CA SER A 26 12.16 -30.84 6.78
C SER A 26 12.34 -29.45 7.37
N ARG A 27 13.27 -28.65 6.79
CA ARG A 27 13.46 -27.25 7.14
C ARG A 27 12.21 -26.42 6.79
N ASP A 28 11.65 -26.60 5.61
CA ASP A 28 10.44 -25.88 5.19
C ASP A 28 9.25 -26.23 6.08
N LEU A 29 9.08 -27.50 6.46
CA LEU A 29 8.04 -27.91 7.41
C LEU A 29 8.19 -27.20 8.76
N SER A 30 9.41 -27.14 9.30
CA SER A 30 9.68 -26.45 10.58
C SER A 30 9.38 -24.95 10.53
N ILE A 31 9.54 -24.33 9.35
CA ILE A 31 9.21 -22.93 9.09
C ILE A 31 7.68 -22.77 8.99
N LEU A 32 7.02 -23.65 8.24
CA LEU A 32 5.58 -23.60 8.03
C LEU A 32 4.81 -23.84 9.33
N ASP A 33 5.27 -24.73 10.21
CA ASP A 33 4.60 -25.05 11.48
C ASP A 33 4.58 -23.87 12.46
N ARG A 34 5.51 -22.91 12.31
CA ARG A 34 5.60 -21.70 13.14
C ARG A 34 5.34 -20.41 12.36
N LEU A 35 4.73 -20.53 11.18
CA LEU A 35 4.57 -19.42 10.23
C LEU A 35 3.87 -18.21 10.87
N PHE A 36 2.87 -18.43 11.73
CA PHE A 36 2.10 -17.37 12.38
C PHE A 36 2.53 -17.04 13.81
N GLU A 37 3.61 -17.65 14.32
CA GLU A 37 4.16 -17.35 15.65
C GLU A 37 5.10 -16.14 15.64
N THR A 38 5.70 -15.83 14.50
CA THR A 38 6.70 -14.76 14.38
C THR A 38 6.71 -14.15 12.97
N PRO A 39 7.01 -12.84 12.83
CA PRO A 39 7.16 -12.18 11.54
C PRO A 39 8.50 -12.45 10.85
N ASP A 40 9.36 -13.30 11.43
CA ASP A 40 10.72 -13.58 10.94
C ASP A 40 10.77 -14.13 9.51
N LEU A 41 9.71 -14.83 9.07
CA LEU A 41 9.56 -15.23 7.68
C LEU A 41 8.60 -14.27 6.98
N TYR A 42 9.15 -13.33 6.22
CA TYR A 42 8.38 -12.38 5.45
C TYR A 42 8.10 -12.91 4.05
N VAL A 43 6.84 -12.98 3.64
CA VAL A 43 6.47 -13.26 2.25
C VAL A 43 6.58 -11.96 1.45
N ARG A 44 7.71 -11.79 0.76
CA ARG A 44 8.00 -10.58 -0.02
C ARG A 44 7.12 -10.50 -1.26
N ASP A 45 7.04 -11.58 -2.01
CA ASP A 45 6.41 -11.59 -3.33
C ASP A 45 5.78 -12.96 -3.61
N VAL A 46 4.90 -13.03 -4.60
CA VAL A 46 4.30 -14.27 -5.09
C VAL A 46 4.36 -14.27 -6.61
N ASP A 47 5.00 -15.28 -7.17
CA ASP A 47 4.90 -15.57 -8.58
C ASP A 47 3.58 -16.33 -8.84
N TRP A 48 2.56 -15.61 -9.30
CA TRP A 48 1.23 -16.17 -9.58
C TRP A 48 1.19 -17.08 -10.82
N LYS A 49 2.27 -17.16 -11.61
CA LYS A 49 2.36 -18.14 -12.70
C LYS A 49 2.72 -19.51 -12.15
N THR A 50 3.71 -19.57 -11.25
CA THR A 50 4.22 -20.80 -10.64
C THR A 50 3.58 -21.12 -9.28
N CYS A 51 2.79 -20.18 -8.71
CA CYS A 51 2.23 -20.24 -7.37
C CYS A 51 3.29 -20.43 -6.28
N GLU A 52 4.47 -19.82 -6.46
CA GLU A 52 5.54 -19.81 -5.47
C GLU A 52 5.63 -18.46 -4.77
N ALA A 53 5.63 -18.50 -3.44
CA ALA A 53 5.93 -17.35 -2.58
C ALA A 53 7.44 -17.21 -2.41
N ILE A 54 7.93 -15.99 -2.57
CA ILE A 54 9.31 -15.62 -2.29
C ILE A 54 9.37 -15.08 -0.86
N CYS A 55 10.11 -15.77 0.00
CA CYS A 55 10.20 -15.52 1.42
C CYS A 55 11.60 -15.05 1.83
N LEU A 56 11.65 -14.04 2.68
CA LEU A 56 12.85 -13.48 3.28
C LEU A 56 12.92 -13.79 4.77
N ARG A 57 14.13 -13.96 5.29
CA ARG A 57 14.39 -13.95 6.73
C ARG A 57 14.60 -12.51 7.18
N MET A 58 13.79 -12.12 8.16
CA MET A 58 13.75 -10.76 8.71
C MET A 58 13.94 -10.81 10.22
N SER A 59 14.58 -9.79 10.75
CA SER A 59 14.58 -9.45 12.17
C SER A 59 13.82 -8.14 12.38
N ARG A 60 13.57 -7.77 13.64
CA ARG A 60 13.04 -6.45 13.96
C ARG A 60 13.89 -5.33 13.37
N ASP A 61 15.20 -5.48 13.37
CA ASP A 61 16.13 -4.53 12.76
C ASP A 61 16.00 -4.49 11.23
N SER A 62 15.87 -5.64 10.55
CA SER A 62 15.63 -5.69 9.10
C SER A 62 14.37 -4.91 8.70
N TYR A 63 13.27 -5.10 9.45
CA TYR A 63 12.02 -4.36 9.22
C TYR A 63 12.19 -2.86 9.47
N ALA A 64 12.87 -2.49 10.56
CA ALA A 64 13.14 -1.09 10.92
C ALA A 64 13.98 -0.36 9.85
N ARG A 65 15.02 -1.01 9.30
CA ARG A 65 15.87 -0.45 8.25
C ARG A 65 15.20 -0.42 6.87
N SER A 66 14.23 -1.30 6.63
CA SER A 66 13.53 -1.39 5.34
C SER A 66 12.52 -0.26 5.15
N SER A 67 12.81 0.64 4.21
CA SER A 67 11.87 1.70 3.78
C SER A 67 10.70 1.17 2.95
N PHE A 68 10.90 0.02 2.29
CA PHE A 68 9.94 -0.67 1.45
C PHE A 68 10.10 -2.18 1.62
N LEU A 69 8.98 -2.88 1.71
CA LEU A 69 8.92 -4.34 1.83
C LEU A 69 8.61 -4.99 0.46
N ASP A 70 9.42 -4.62 -0.54
CA ASP A 70 9.40 -5.15 -1.91
C ASP A 70 10.81 -5.66 -2.30
N HIS A 71 11.16 -5.64 -3.59
CA HIS A 71 12.50 -6.00 -4.07
C HIS A 71 13.65 -5.19 -3.44
N ARG A 72 13.37 -4.06 -2.77
CA ARG A 72 14.34 -3.21 -2.06
C ARG A 72 14.49 -3.55 -0.57
N THR A 73 13.81 -4.61 -0.10
CA THR A 73 13.86 -5.04 1.31
C THR A 73 15.30 -5.35 1.74
N ILE A 74 15.69 -4.90 2.93
CA ILE A 74 16.96 -5.22 3.57
C ILE A 74 16.72 -6.40 4.51
N ALA A 75 17.17 -7.61 4.13
CA ALA A 75 16.99 -8.85 4.87
C ALA A 75 18.25 -9.26 5.66
N ASP A 76 18.11 -10.16 6.65
CA ASP A 76 19.22 -10.63 7.48
C ASP A 76 20.19 -11.59 6.76
N ALA A 77 19.69 -12.38 5.82
CA ALA A 77 20.46 -13.41 5.13
C ALA A 77 20.43 -13.22 3.61
N GLU A 78 21.53 -13.55 2.95
CA GLU A 78 21.57 -13.68 1.49
C GLU A 78 20.82 -14.96 1.08
N GLY A 79 19.71 -14.80 0.35
CA GLY A 79 18.98 -15.90 -0.25
C GLY A 79 17.49 -15.92 0.07
N ASP A 80 16.70 -15.83 -0.99
CA ASP A 80 15.25 -16.02 -0.95
C ASP A 80 14.92 -17.51 -0.75
N SER A 81 14.04 -17.83 0.19
CA SER A 81 13.39 -19.14 0.23
C SER A 81 12.15 -19.12 -0.67
N ARG A 82 11.88 -20.19 -1.41
CA ARG A 82 10.66 -20.31 -2.22
C ARG A 82 9.75 -21.37 -1.60
N LEU A 83 8.54 -20.98 -1.23
CA LEU A 83 7.54 -21.88 -0.66
C LEU A 83 6.31 -21.93 -1.57
N PRO A 84 5.69 -23.10 -1.81
CA PRO A 84 4.42 -23.15 -2.52
C PRO A 84 3.34 -22.35 -1.79
N VAL A 85 2.58 -21.52 -2.49
CA VAL A 85 1.46 -20.76 -1.89
C VAL A 85 0.43 -21.71 -1.26
N ALA A 86 0.20 -22.87 -1.88
CA ALA A 86 -0.65 -23.92 -1.32
C ALA A 86 -0.17 -24.39 0.07
N ALA A 87 1.15 -24.48 0.30
CA ALA A 87 1.70 -24.86 1.60
C ALA A 87 1.49 -23.77 2.66
N LEU A 88 1.57 -22.49 2.27
CA LEU A 88 1.23 -21.36 3.17
C LEU A 88 -0.26 -21.36 3.53
N MET A 89 -1.13 -21.66 2.56
CA MET A 89 -2.58 -21.81 2.77
C MET A 89 -2.91 -23.00 3.69
N ASP A 90 -2.23 -24.13 3.49
CA ASP A 90 -2.38 -25.31 4.34
C ASP A 90 -1.88 -25.02 5.77
N ALA A 91 -0.78 -24.29 5.92
CA ALA A 91 -0.30 -23.83 7.23
C ALA A 91 -1.32 -22.91 7.93
N TYR A 92 -1.93 -21.97 7.20
CA TYR A 92 -3.02 -21.13 7.72
C TYR A 92 -4.20 -21.98 8.18
N GLY A 93 -4.65 -22.95 7.36
CA GLY A 93 -5.78 -23.81 7.70
C GLY A 93 -5.54 -24.66 8.95
N ARG A 94 -4.29 -25.11 9.16
CA ARG A 94 -3.86 -25.86 10.35
C ARG A 94 -3.76 -24.98 11.60
N GLN A 95 -3.05 -23.86 11.51
CA GLN A 95 -2.77 -22.98 12.66
C GLN A 95 -3.95 -22.08 13.04
N ARG A 96 -4.85 -21.78 12.08
CA ARG A 96 -6.03 -20.93 12.25
C ARG A 96 -5.69 -19.63 12.99
N PRO A 97 -4.72 -18.84 12.47
CA PRO A 97 -4.32 -17.61 13.13
C PRO A 97 -5.51 -16.66 13.22
N ARG A 98 -5.54 -15.83 14.27
CA ARG A 98 -6.51 -14.73 14.32
C ARG A 98 -6.16 -13.74 13.22
N LEU A 99 -7.17 -13.32 12.47
CA LEU A 99 -7.10 -12.09 11.68
C LEU A 99 -7.16 -10.93 12.67
N GLY A 100 -6.05 -10.64 13.35
CA GLY A 100 -5.97 -9.52 14.30
C GLY A 100 -6.34 -8.20 13.62
N PRO A 101 -6.78 -7.18 14.37
CA PRO A 101 -7.04 -5.86 13.80
C PRO A 101 -5.73 -5.34 13.20
N SER A 102 -5.66 -5.32 11.87
CA SER A 102 -4.57 -4.67 11.16
C SER A 102 -4.99 -3.24 10.91
N MET A 103 -4.20 -2.29 11.36
CA MET A 103 -4.44 -0.89 11.06
C MET A 103 -3.77 -0.56 9.74
N PHE A 104 -4.50 0.08 8.82
CA PHE A 104 -3.98 0.34 7.47
C PHE A 104 -3.77 1.82 7.24
N ILE A 105 -2.66 2.17 6.62
CA ILE A 105 -2.43 3.51 6.09
C ILE A 105 -2.38 3.38 4.57
N ALA A 106 -3.44 3.84 3.91
CA ALA A 106 -3.45 4.04 2.47
C ALA A 106 -3.18 5.51 2.18
N HIS A 107 -2.58 5.78 1.02
CA HIS A 107 -2.10 7.12 0.76
C HIS A 107 -1.99 7.50 -0.71
N THR A 108 -2.01 8.80 -1.00
CA THR A 108 -1.50 9.31 -2.29
C THR A 108 0.03 9.27 -2.28
N ALA A 109 0.67 9.13 -3.45
CA ALA A 109 2.13 9.14 -3.50
C ALA A 109 2.72 10.46 -2.94
N LEU A 110 3.92 10.35 -2.34
CA LEU A 110 4.74 11.45 -1.83
C LEU A 110 4.11 12.29 -0.70
N CYS A 111 3.16 11.75 0.06
CA CYS A 111 2.46 12.51 1.12
C CYS A 111 3.03 12.39 2.54
N GLY A 112 4.22 11.81 2.73
CA GLY A 112 4.80 11.65 4.07
C GLY A 112 4.34 10.41 4.86
N SER A 113 3.57 9.50 4.24
CA SER A 113 3.11 8.27 4.90
C SER A 113 4.24 7.41 5.47
N THR A 114 5.41 7.37 4.81
CA THR A 114 6.59 6.64 5.30
C THR A 114 7.25 7.31 6.52
N LEU A 115 7.16 8.65 6.63
CA LEU A 115 7.61 9.38 7.82
C LEU A 115 6.66 9.10 8.99
N LEU A 116 5.36 9.22 8.74
CA LEU A 116 4.33 8.94 9.73
C LEU A 116 4.45 7.52 10.29
N THR A 117 4.67 6.50 9.46
CA THR A 117 4.88 5.13 9.99
C THR A 117 6.17 4.97 10.77
N ARG A 118 7.24 5.70 10.45
CA ARG A 118 8.48 5.67 11.26
C ARG A 118 8.26 6.23 12.66
N CYS A 119 7.40 7.24 12.81
CA CYS A 119 7.13 7.83 14.12
C CYS A 119 6.40 6.89 15.08
N ILE A 120 5.66 5.91 14.54
CA ILE A 120 4.88 4.93 15.33
C ILE A 120 5.51 3.54 15.39
N ASP A 121 6.54 3.26 14.59
CA ASP A 121 7.25 1.96 14.56
C ASP A 121 8.16 1.81 15.80
N LEU A 122 7.61 1.27 16.88
CA LEU A 122 8.22 1.28 18.22
C LEU A 122 8.30 -0.15 18.80
N PRO A 123 9.52 -0.65 19.10
CA PRO A 123 9.71 -1.93 19.79
C PRO A 123 8.88 -2.08 21.06
N GLY A 124 8.17 -3.20 21.17
CA GLY A 124 7.26 -3.55 22.25
C GLY A 124 5.88 -2.90 22.17
N ILE A 125 5.60 -2.05 21.16
CA ILE A 125 4.30 -1.36 21.03
C ILE A 125 3.68 -1.52 19.64
N CYS A 126 4.43 -1.18 18.58
CA CYS A 126 3.89 -1.20 17.23
C CYS A 126 4.95 -1.61 16.22
N MET A 127 4.55 -2.52 15.34
CA MET A 127 5.35 -2.97 14.21
C MET A 127 4.71 -2.51 12.91
N THR A 128 5.49 -1.80 12.09
CA THR A 128 4.98 -1.30 10.80
C THR A 128 5.46 -2.11 9.61
N TYR A 129 4.51 -2.59 8.80
CA TYR A 129 4.76 -3.19 7.51
C TYR A 129 4.70 -2.12 6.42
N ARG A 130 5.86 -1.67 5.93
CA ARG A 130 5.98 -0.56 4.97
C ARG A 130 5.91 -1.03 3.51
N GLU A 131 4.76 -0.86 2.87
CA GLU A 131 4.48 -1.24 1.48
C GLU A 131 4.76 -2.72 1.17
N PRO A 132 4.08 -3.68 1.83
CA PRO A 132 4.29 -5.09 1.53
C PRO A 132 3.83 -5.41 0.10
N PHE A 133 4.75 -5.89 -0.72
CA PHE A 133 4.49 -6.12 -2.14
C PHE A 133 3.44 -7.22 -2.39
N LEU A 134 3.22 -8.11 -1.41
CA LEU A 134 2.10 -9.05 -1.41
C LEU A 134 0.74 -8.33 -1.64
N PHE A 135 0.49 -7.21 -0.96
CA PHE A 135 -0.75 -6.44 -1.15
C PHE A 135 -0.78 -5.71 -2.51
N HIS A 136 0.38 -5.28 -3.03
CA HIS A 136 0.46 -4.69 -4.36
C HIS A 136 -0.04 -5.66 -5.45
N ASN A 137 0.43 -6.90 -5.40
CA ASN A 137 0.02 -7.93 -6.35
C ASN A 137 -1.46 -8.30 -6.20
N LEU A 138 -1.92 -8.47 -4.95
CA LEU A 138 -3.33 -8.75 -4.67
C LEU A 138 -4.23 -7.61 -5.15
N SER A 139 -3.82 -6.34 -5.03
CA SER A 139 -4.56 -5.20 -5.58
C SER A 139 -4.80 -5.34 -7.08
N GLY A 140 -3.77 -5.79 -7.83
CA GLY A 140 -3.90 -6.09 -9.26
C GLY A 140 -4.91 -7.21 -9.54
N ILE A 141 -4.85 -8.29 -8.77
CA ILE A 141 -5.79 -9.43 -8.88
C ILE A 141 -7.23 -8.99 -8.62
N TRP A 142 -7.46 -8.20 -7.56
CA TRP A 142 -8.80 -7.72 -7.19
C TRP A 142 -9.38 -6.77 -8.22
N ARG A 143 -8.55 -5.83 -8.67
CA ARG A 143 -8.90 -4.83 -9.68
C ARG A 143 -9.36 -5.47 -11.00
N LEU A 144 -8.78 -6.61 -11.37
CA LEU A 144 -9.08 -7.34 -12.59
C LEU A 144 -10.12 -8.46 -12.42
N GLY A 145 -10.63 -8.68 -11.20
CA GLY A 145 -11.60 -9.76 -10.94
C GLY A 145 -11.01 -11.17 -11.13
N LEU A 146 -9.72 -11.37 -10.84
CA LEU A 146 -8.98 -12.62 -11.12
C LEU A 146 -8.89 -13.58 -9.92
N GLN A 147 -9.58 -13.30 -8.81
CA GLN A 147 -9.47 -14.04 -7.55
C GLN A 147 -9.74 -15.55 -7.75
N GLU A 148 -10.86 -15.91 -8.39
CA GLU A 148 -11.22 -17.31 -8.66
C GLU A 148 -10.17 -18.02 -9.54
N LYS A 149 -9.62 -17.32 -10.54
CA LYS A 149 -8.59 -17.88 -11.43
C LYS A 149 -7.29 -18.13 -10.67
N VAL A 150 -6.92 -17.24 -9.74
CA VAL A 150 -5.76 -17.40 -8.87
C VAL A 150 -5.97 -18.60 -7.94
N HIS A 151 -7.12 -18.70 -7.28
CA HIS A 151 -7.45 -19.86 -6.43
C HIS A 151 -7.45 -21.19 -7.19
N ALA A 152 -8.01 -21.21 -8.41
CA ALA A 152 -7.96 -22.39 -9.28
C ALA A 152 -6.51 -22.79 -9.63
N ARG A 153 -5.63 -21.81 -9.90
CA ARG A 153 -4.22 -22.07 -10.19
C ARG A 153 -3.47 -22.64 -8.98
N ILE A 154 -3.75 -22.14 -7.78
CA ILE A 154 -3.11 -22.63 -6.55
C ILE A 154 -3.60 -24.05 -6.19
N GLY A 155 -4.79 -24.45 -6.68
CA GLY A 155 -5.41 -25.71 -6.28
C GLY A 155 -5.97 -25.69 -4.87
N ARG A 156 -6.28 -24.49 -4.35
CA ARG A 156 -6.87 -24.24 -3.02
C ARG A 156 -7.87 -23.11 -3.13
N ARG A 157 -9.10 -23.32 -2.65
CA ARG A 157 -10.11 -22.26 -2.51
C ARG A 157 -10.10 -21.59 -1.15
N GLU A 158 -9.74 -22.34 -0.11
CA GLU A 158 -9.74 -21.89 1.28
C GLU A 158 -8.34 -22.04 1.91
N PRO A 159 -7.93 -21.11 2.80
CA PRO A 159 -8.58 -19.83 3.07
C PRO A 159 -8.54 -18.88 1.86
N PRO A 160 -9.32 -17.79 1.80
CA PRO A 160 -9.15 -16.80 0.74
C PRO A 160 -7.75 -16.19 0.81
N ILE A 161 -7.14 -15.91 -0.34
CA ILE A 161 -5.75 -15.45 -0.38
C ILE A 161 -5.53 -14.11 0.37
N LEU A 162 -6.59 -13.30 0.49
CA LEU A 162 -6.57 -12.08 1.30
C LEU A 162 -6.43 -12.38 2.79
N ASP A 163 -7.06 -13.44 3.31
CA ASP A 163 -6.91 -13.82 4.72
C ASP A 163 -5.49 -14.24 5.03
N LEU A 164 -4.88 -15.01 4.13
CA LEU A 164 -3.48 -15.36 4.26
C LEU A 164 -2.60 -14.10 4.31
N ALA A 165 -2.81 -13.14 3.40
CA ALA A 165 -2.03 -11.91 3.38
C ALA A 165 -2.24 -11.04 4.63
N LEU A 166 -3.48 -10.94 5.11
CA LEU A 166 -3.83 -10.24 6.34
C LEU A 166 -3.15 -10.88 7.55
N ALA A 167 -3.27 -12.20 7.72
CA ALA A 167 -2.63 -12.90 8.84
C ALA A 167 -1.10 -12.82 8.77
N LEU A 168 -0.50 -12.91 7.57
CA LEU A 168 0.96 -12.79 7.41
C LEU A 168 1.49 -11.41 7.81
N CYS A 169 0.70 -10.35 7.61
CA CYS A 169 1.07 -8.99 7.99
C CYS A 169 0.41 -8.54 9.30
N ALA A 170 -0.28 -9.42 10.02
CA ALA A 170 -0.75 -9.18 11.38
C ALA A 170 0.26 -9.62 12.45
N ARG A 171 1.29 -10.39 12.06
CA ARG A 171 2.32 -10.91 12.96
C ARG A 171 3.20 -9.80 13.53
N THR A 172 3.57 -9.93 14.79
CA THR A 172 4.42 -9.02 15.55
C THR A 172 5.41 -9.82 16.40
N TYR A 173 6.37 -9.16 17.06
CA TYR A 173 7.34 -9.86 17.92
C TYR A 173 6.82 -10.09 19.34
N ASP A 174 5.75 -9.40 19.72
CA ASP A 174 5.08 -9.50 21.02
C ASP A 174 3.56 -9.51 20.81
N ASP A 175 2.82 -10.24 21.64
CA ASP A 175 1.35 -10.31 21.58
C ASP A 175 0.68 -8.98 21.95
N GLU A 176 1.38 -8.12 22.71
CA GLU A 176 0.92 -6.76 23.04
C GLU A 176 1.16 -5.78 21.88
N GLU A 177 2.07 -6.09 20.95
CA GLU A 177 2.35 -5.22 19.81
C GLU A 177 1.18 -5.15 18.82
N ARG A 178 0.97 -3.96 18.25
CA ARG A 178 0.01 -3.74 17.17
C ARG A 178 0.69 -3.73 15.81
N SER A 179 0.10 -4.44 14.84
CA SER A 179 0.54 -4.36 13.45
C SER A 179 -0.13 -3.20 12.70
N VAL A 180 0.68 -2.40 12.03
CA VAL A 180 0.22 -1.34 11.12
C VAL A 180 0.77 -1.60 9.72
N VAL A 181 -0.11 -1.74 8.73
CA VAL A 181 0.26 -1.96 7.33
C VAL A 181 0.13 -0.66 6.55
N LYS A 182 1.26 -0.11 6.10
CA LYS A 182 1.28 0.96 5.11
C LYS A 182 1.13 0.33 3.73
N LEU A 183 -0.03 0.51 3.11
CA LEU A 183 -0.25 0.05 1.75
C LEU A 183 0.46 0.96 0.75
N SER A 184 0.90 0.41 -0.38
CA SER A 184 1.29 1.25 -1.53
C SER A 184 0.07 2.02 -2.05
N ASP A 185 0.29 3.19 -2.65
CA ASP A 185 -0.75 4.04 -3.25
C ASP A 185 -1.60 3.30 -4.29
N THR A 186 -1.05 2.27 -4.90
CA THR A 186 -1.72 1.40 -5.87
C THR A 186 -2.72 0.40 -5.28
N CYS A 187 -2.82 0.29 -3.95
CA CYS A 187 -3.58 -0.76 -3.27
C CYS A 187 -5.03 -0.37 -2.91
N THR A 188 -5.53 0.76 -3.43
CA THR A 188 -6.87 1.27 -3.13
C THR A 188 -8.00 0.26 -3.37
N SER A 189 -7.89 -0.60 -4.38
CA SER A 189 -8.89 -1.65 -4.68
C SER A 189 -9.01 -2.72 -3.59
N LEU A 190 -8.03 -2.86 -2.69
CA LEU A 190 -8.08 -3.79 -1.57
C LEU A 190 -8.76 -3.22 -0.33
N LEU A 191 -8.95 -1.90 -0.23
CA LEU A 191 -9.53 -1.32 0.98
C LEU A 191 -10.96 -1.81 1.27
N PRO A 192 -11.90 -1.84 0.29
CA PRO A 192 -13.23 -2.38 0.54
C PRO A 192 -13.24 -3.85 0.99
N PRO A 193 -12.54 -4.81 0.33
CA PRO A 193 -12.53 -6.19 0.80
C PRO A 193 -11.79 -6.37 2.14
N ILE A 194 -10.74 -5.60 2.44
CA ILE A 194 -10.09 -5.62 3.76
C ILE A 194 -11.09 -5.28 4.86
N LEU A 195 -11.81 -4.15 4.72
CA LEU A 195 -12.79 -3.68 5.71
C LEU A 195 -14.02 -4.59 5.83
N ALA A 196 -14.33 -5.36 4.79
CA ALA A 196 -15.39 -6.35 4.81
C ALA A 196 -14.98 -7.64 5.54
N ARG A 197 -13.70 -8.02 5.48
CA ARG A 197 -13.20 -9.27 6.08
C ARG A 197 -12.72 -9.11 7.52
N SER A 198 -12.21 -7.93 7.88
CA SER A 198 -11.78 -7.63 9.24
C SER A 198 -12.63 -6.50 9.82
N PRO A 199 -13.68 -6.82 10.60
CA PRO A 199 -14.57 -5.83 11.21
C PRO A 199 -13.83 -4.82 12.09
N ASP A 200 -12.77 -5.25 12.77
CA ASP A 200 -12.02 -4.42 13.72
C ASP A 200 -10.86 -3.62 13.06
N SER A 201 -10.60 -3.83 11.77
CA SER A 201 -9.59 -3.06 11.03
C SER A 201 -10.00 -1.60 10.87
N ARG A 202 -9.03 -0.71 10.99
CA ARG A 202 -9.19 0.73 10.76
C ARG A 202 -8.26 1.20 9.66
N VAL A 203 -8.66 2.26 8.97
CA VAL A 203 -7.93 2.79 7.81
C VAL A 203 -7.74 4.29 7.95
N LEU A 204 -6.49 4.74 7.84
CA LEU A 204 -6.16 6.13 7.59
C LEU A 204 -5.91 6.35 6.09
N LEU A 205 -6.58 7.35 5.51
CA LEU A 205 -6.43 7.78 4.12
C LEU A 205 -5.64 9.08 4.08
N MET A 206 -4.32 8.99 3.89
CA MET A 206 -3.44 10.15 3.88
C MET A 206 -3.25 10.71 2.47
N TYR A 207 -3.55 11.99 2.25
CA TYR A 207 -3.60 12.56 0.91
C TYR A 207 -2.97 13.95 0.81
N HIS A 208 -2.61 14.33 -0.42
CA HIS A 208 -2.42 15.72 -0.81
C HIS A 208 -3.62 16.23 -1.62
N GLU A 209 -3.88 17.53 -1.50
CA GLU A 209 -4.76 18.25 -2.42
C GLU A 209 -4.19 18.22 -3.85
N LEU A 210 -5.05 18.42 -4.85
CA LEU A 210 -4.70 18.27 -6.26
C LEU A 210 -3.45 19.05 -6.65
N GLU A 211 -3.39 20.34 -6.34
CA GLU A 211 -2.25 21.20 -6.71
C GLU A 211 -0.92 20.66 -6.17
N ARG A 212 -0.88 20.28 -4.89
CA ARG A 212 0.33 19.71 -4.26
C ARG A 212 0.70 18.35 -4.86
N PHE A 213 -0.30 17.53 -5.19
CA PHE A 213 -0.07 16.25 -5.85
C PHE A 213 0.52 16.44 -7.26
N LEU A 214 -0.03 17.37 -8.05
CA LEU A 214 0.48 17.73 -9.37
C LEU A 214 1.92 18.22 -9.30
N LEU A 215 2.20 19.17 -8.40
CA LEU A 215 3.55 19.67 -8.16
C LEU A 215 4.52 18.54 -7.80
N ALA A 216 4.12 17.63 -6.92
CA ALA A 216 4.97 16.50 -6.54
C ALA A 216 5.29 15.56 -7.72
N MET A 217 4.33 15.32 -8.62
CA MET A 217 4.48 14.42 -9.77
C MET A 217 5.23 15.05 -10.94
N LEU A 218 5.03 16.34 -11.21
CA LEU A 218 5.54 16.99 -12.42
C LEU A 218 7.01 17.43 -12.32
N ARG A 219 7.58 17.44 -11.11
CA ARG A 219 8.98 17.85 -10.87
C ARG A 219 10.06 16.95 -11.48
N HIS A 220 9.75 15.68 -11.78
CA HIS A 220 10.75 14.74 -12.28
C HIS A 220 10.18 13.83 -13.36
N GLU A 221 10.96 13.56 -14.41
CA GLU A 221 10.53 12.71 -15.53
C GLU A 221 10.15 11.30 -15.10
N SER A 222 10.84 10.71 -14.13
CA SER A 222 10.48 9.38 -13.60
C SER A 222 9.08 9.35 -12.98
N ARG A 223 8.61 10.46 -12.39
CA ARG A 223 7.28 10.60 -11.81
C ARG A 223 6.22 10.91 -12.88
N ARG A 224 6.59 11.66 -13.92
CA ARG A 224 5.78 11.85 -15.14
C ARG A 224 5.53 10.49 -15.82
N GLN A 225 6.58 9.70 -16.03
CA GLN A 225 6.45 8.35 -16.56
C GLN A 225 5.58 7.45 -15.66
N TYR A 226 5.70 7.57 -14.34
CA TYR A 226 4.84 6.85 -13.40
C TYR A 226 3.35 7.17 -13.61
N VAL A 227 2.96 8.43 -13.69
CA VAL A 227 1.54 8.79 -13.88
C VAL A 227 1.00 8.39 -15.25
N ARG A 228 1.83 8.43 -16.31
CA ARG A 228 1.47 7.86 -17.62
C ARG A 228 1.13 6.37 -17.52
N ASN A 229 1.97 5.61 -16.80
CA ASN A 229 1.79 4.18 -16.61
C ASN A 229 0.56 3.85 -15.72
N MET A 230 0.20 4.74 -14.80
CA MET A 230 -0.94 4.55 -13.89
C MET A 230 -2.28 5.00 -14.49
N ARG A 231 -2.31 5.59 -15.70
CA ARG A 231 -3.53 6.10 -16.34
C ARG A 231 -4.65 5.04 -16.41
N ILE A 232 -4.37 3.89 -17.04
CA ILE A 232 -5.34 2.80 -17.21
C ILE A 232 -5.81 2.29 -15.84
N ARG A 233 -4.89 2.23 -14.87
CA ARG A 233 -5.20 1.82 -13.50
C ARG A 233 -6.22 2.76 -12.85
N ALA A 234 -6.00 4.07 -12.96
CA ALA A 234 -6.89 5.09 -12.43
C ALA A 234 -8.28 5.02 -13.04
N GLU A 235 -8.40 4.80 -14.35
CA GLU A 235 -9.70 4.63 -15.02
C GLU A 235 -10.48 3.42 -14.51
N VAL A 236 -9.79 2.31 -14.24
CA VAL A 236 -10.43 1.12 -13.66
C VAL A 236 -10.92 1.41 -12.23
N ASP A 237 -10.15 2.14 -11.42
CA ASP A 237 -10.59 2.54 -10.07
C ASP A 237 -11.79 3.49 -10.12
N LEU A 238 -11.78 4.45 -11.04
CA LEU A 238 -12.90 5.38 -11.25
C LEU A 238 -14.18 4.64 -11.65
N ARG A 239 -14.09 3.71 -12.61
CA ARG A 239 -15.23 2.87 -13.01
C ARG A 239 -15.74 2.03 -11.83
N ALA A 240 -14.86 1.50 -10.99
CA ALA A 240 -15.26 0.70 -9.83
C ALA A 240 -16.09 1.49 -8.80
N VAL A 241 -16.09 2.82 -8.88
CA VAL A 241 -16.85 3.71 -7.99
C VAL A 241 -17.92 4.54 -8.71
N GLY A 242 -18.30 4.11 -9.92
CA GLY A 242 -19.36 4.71 -10.73
C GLY A 242 -18.96 6.03 -11.39
N ARG A 243 -17.66 6.21 -11.67
CA ARG A 243 -17.09 7.38 -12.37
C ARG A 243 -16.54 7.04 -13.73
N GLU A 244 -17.22 6.16 -14.46
CA GLU A 244 -16.92 5.85 -15.87
C GLU A 244 -17.12 7.02 -16.84
N ASP A 245 -17.66 8.15 -16.39
CA ASP A 245 -17.70 9.41 -17.13
C ASP A 245 -16.33 10.10 -17.19
N ILE A 246 -15.46 9.86 -16.20
CA ILE A 246 -14.07 10.36 -16.19
C ILE A 246 -13.18 9.32 -16.88
N THR A 247 -12.96 9.49 -18.19
CA THR A 247 -12.06 8.61 -18.96
C THR A 247 -11.08 9.42 -19.80
N SER A 248 -9.94 8.83 -20.14
CA SER A 248 -9.05 9.39 -21.16
C SER A 248 -9.57 9.02 -22.55
N THR A 249 -10.26 9.95 -23.20
CA THR A 249 -10.62 9.83 -24.63
C THR A 249 -9.56 10.42 -25.55
N GLU A 250 -8.55 11.09 -24.99
CA GLU A 250 -7.51 11.85 -25.69
C GLU A 250 -6.09 11.50 -25.17
N ASP A 251 -5.07 11.88 -25.95
CA ASP A 251 -3.68 11.89 -25.49
C ASP A 251 -3.51 12.93 -24.37
N LEU A 252 -3.64 12.47 -23.11
CA LEU A 252 -3.48 13.31 -21.93
C LEU A 252 -2.02 13.75 -21.77
N SER A 253 -1.81 15.04 -21.46
CA SER A 253 -0.54 15.55 -20.94
C SER A 253 -0.17 14.85 -19.62
N ASP A 254 1.08 14.93 -19.21
CA ASP A 254 1.53 14.36 -17.92
C ASP A 254 0.76 14.95 -16.73
N ALA A 255 0.46 16.24 -16.78
CA ALA A 255 -0.30 16.94 -15.75
C ALA A 255 -1.74 16.41 -15.66
N ARG A 256 -2.40 16.17 -16.79
CA ARG A 256 -3.74 15.55 -16.83
C ARG A 256 -3.69 14.06 -16.46
N CYS A 257 -2.63 13.33 -16.82
CA CYS A 257 -2.40 11.97 -16.33
C CYS A 257 -2.27 11.95 -14.79
N ALA A 258 -1.50 12.88 -14.21
CA ALA A 258 -1.37 13.02 -12.77
C ALA A 258 -2.72 13.37 -12.11
N ALA A 259 -3.49 14.29 -12.68
CA ALA A 259 -4.83 14.60 -12.21
C ALA A 259 -5.78 13.38 -12.26
N LEU A 260 -5.74 12.60 -13.34
CA LEU A 260 -6.53 11.38 -13.47
C LEU A 260 -6.14 10.36 -12.38
N VAL A 261 -4.84 10.16 -12.15
CA VAL A 261 -4.34 9.27 -11.09
C VAL A 261 -4.79 9.75 -9.71
N TRP A 262 -4.72 11.07 -9.44
CA TRP A 262 -5.23 11.64 -8.20
C TRP A 262 -6.72 11.37 -8.03
N MET A 263 -7.56 11.63 -9.05
CA MET A 263 -8.99 11.32 -9.00
C MET A 263 -9.26 9.82 -8.77
N GLY A 264 -8.50 8.95 -9.42
CA GLY A 264 -8.56 7.49 -9.25
C GLY A 264 -8.24 7.02 -7.82
N LEU A 265 -7.59 7.85 -6.99
CA LEU A 265 -7.41 7.59 -5.56
C LEU A 265 -8.53 8.25 -4.73
N MET A 266 -8.83 9.51 -5.03
CA MET A 266 -9.70 10.35 -4.19
C MET A 266 -11.18 9.96 -4.24
N TYR A 267 -11.72 9.53 -5.40
CA TYR A 267 -13.10 9.04 -5.45
C TYR A 267 -13.30 7.76 -4.64
N PRO A 268 -12.47 6.71 -4.80
CA PRO A 268 -12.54 5.56 -3.92
C PRO A 268 -12.39 5.89 -2.44
N TYR A 269 -11.49 6.81 -2.08
CA TYR A 269 -11.34 7.27 -0.70
C TYR A 269 -12.63 7.90 -0.18
N ARG A 270 -13.26 8.79 -0.96
CA ARG A 270 -14.54 9.40 -0.58
C ARG A 270 -15.67 8.39 -0.41
N ARG A 271 -15.78 7.39 -1.30
CA ARG A 271 -16.74 6.30 -1.14
C ARG A 271 -16.50 5.49 0.13
N LEU A 272 -15.23 5.23 0.45
CA LEU A 272 -14.86 4.46 1.64
C LEU A 272 -15.20 5.20 2.93
N LEU A 273 -14.89 6.50 3.00
CA LEU A 273 -15.22 7.37 4.13
C LEU A 273 -16.72 7.43 4.39
N ALA A 274 -17.53 7.47 3.33
CA ALA A 274 -18.99 7.45 3.45
C ALA A 274 -19.52 6.08 3.94
N LYS A 275 -18.89 4.98 3.52
CA LYS A 275 -19.34 3.62 3.84
C LYS A 275 -18.95 3.15 5.25
N ALA A 276 -17.84 3.62 5.78
CA ALA A 276 -17.31 3.17 7.08
C ALA A 276 -16.78 4.35 7.92
N PRO A 277 -17.64 5.34 8.26
CA PRO A 277 -17.23 6.56 8.93
C PRO A 277 -16.75 6.38 10.36
N ASP A 278 -16.83 5.19 10.97
CA ASP A 278 -16.26 4.91 12.31
C ASP A 278 -14.88 4.23 12.24
N ARG A 279 -14.55 3.65 11.09
CA ARG A 279 -13.34 2.84 10.86
C ARG A 279 -12.39 3.46 9.86
N VAL A 280 -12.80 4.53 9.17
CA VAL A 280 -12.01 5.18 8.13
C VAL A 280 -11.93 6.67 8.42
N ARG A 281 -10.71 7.20 8.47
CA ARG A 281 -10.42 8.63 8.66
C ARG A 281 -9.54 9.13 7.52
N SER A 282 -9.63 10.42 7.22
CA SER A 282 -8.77 11.07 6.23
C SER A 282 -7.73 11.96 6.91
N LEU A 283 -6.56 12.13 6.29
CA LEU A 283 -5.53 13.05 6.78
C LEU A 283 -4.94 13.82 5.61
N ASN A 284 -5.16 15.13 5.59
CA ASN A 284 -4.41 16.01 4.70
C ASN A 284 -2.96 16.05 5.20
N ALA A 285 -2.03 15.68 4.34
CA ALA A 285 -0.61 15.59 4.69
C ALA A 285 -0.03 16.93 5.17
N ALA A 286 -0.57 18.08 4.72
CA ALA A 286 -0.14 19.38 5.22
C ALA A 286 -0.37 19.54 6.74
N THR A 287 -1.46 18.95 7.26
CA THR A 287 -1.76 18.94 8.71
C THR A 287 -0.70 18.18 9.49
N PHE A 288 -0.24 17.02 8.99
CA PHE A 288 0.81 16.24 9.63
C PHE A 288 2.13 17.01 9.73
N PHE A 289 2.53 17.72 8.67
CA PHE A 289 3.77 18.49 8.70
C PHE A 289 3.70 19.74 9.58
N THR A 290 2.51 20.31 9.76
CA THR A 290 2.30 21.52 10.57
C THR A 290 2.09 21.19 12.04
N HIS A 291 1.38 20.08 12.34
CA HIS A 291 0.98 19.66 13.67
C HIS A 291 1.33 18.18 13.91
N PRO A 292 2.61 17.77 13.83
CA PRO A 292 2.98 16.36 13.88
C PRO A 292 2.64 15.69 15.21
N ALA A 293 2.77 16.41 16.34
CA ALA A 293 2.42 15.86 17.65
C ALA A 293 0.93 15.55 17.76
N ASP A 294 0.08 16.53 17.44
CA ASP A 294 -1.38 16.36 17.52
C ASP A 294 -1.86 15.24 16.59
N VAL A 295 -1.35 15.19 15.35
CA VAL A 295 -1.72 14.13 14.41
C VAL A 295 -1.30 12.74 14.89
N LEU A 296 -0.10 12.61 15.46
CA LEU A 296 0.35 11.32 15.99
C LEU A 296 -0.42 10.90 17.24
N GLU A 297 -0.76 11.84 18.13
CA GLU A 297 -1.58 11.57 19.31
C GLU A 297 -2.99 11.10 18.89
N THR A 298 -3.63 11.77 17.93
CA THR A 298 -4.95 11.34 17.44
C THR A 298 -4.89 10.02 16.67
N LEU A 299 -3.79 9.76 15.95
CA LEU A 299 -3.57 8.47 15.28
C LEU A 299 -3.43 7.33 16.28
N ASP A 300 -2.66 7.54 17.36
CA ASP A 300 -2.47 6.57 18.46
C ASP A 300 -3.82 6.15 19.05
N GLU A 301 -4.68 7.13 19.36
CA GLU A 301 -6.05 6.90 19.84
C GLU A 301 -6.93 6.20 18.80
N PHE A 302 -6.90 6.65 17.53
CA PHE A 302 -7.74 6.07 16.48
C PHE A 302 -7.36 4.61 16.20
N PHE A 303 -6.06 4.29 16.19
CA PHE A 303 -5.53 2.96 15.91
C PHE A 303 -5.38 2.08 17.16
N HIS A 304 -5.69 2.57 18.36
CA HIS A 304 -5.53 1.82 19.62
C HIS A 304 -4.11 1.24 19.76
N LEU A 305 -3.09 2.07 19.51
CA LEU A 305 -1.68 1.65 19.55
C LEU A 305 -1.09 1.71 20.96
N ASP A 306 -1.69 2.48 21.87
CA ASP A 306 -1.26 2.64 23.26
C ASP A 306 0.20 3.14 23.40
N ILE A 307 0.68 3.98 22.47
CA ILE A 307 2.04 4.54 22.50
C ILE A 307 2.19 5.60 23.59
N GLY A 308 1.21 6.50 23.71
CA GLY A 308 1.20 7.58 24.68
C GLY A 308 1.93 8.84 24.23
N LYS A 309 1.35 9.99 24.66
CA LYS A 309 1.74 11.35 24.25
C LYS A 309 3.20 11.68 24.50
N GLU A 310 3.74 11.29 25.66
CA GLU A 310 5.13 11.58 26.02
C GLU A 310 6.13 10.91 25.07
N ARG A 311 5.88 9.64 24.72
CA ARG A 311 6.76 8.88 23.83
C ARG A 311 6.69 9.39 22.40
N LEU A 312 5.50 9.75 21.91
CA LEU A 312 5.33 10.37 20.58
C LEU A 312 6.06 11.72 20.49
N ARG A 313 5.94 12.56 21.52
CA ARG A 313 6.66 13.84 21.58
C ARG A 313 8.17 13.64 21.65
N ALA A 314 8.64 12.62 22.39
CA ALA A 314 10.06 12.25 22.41
C ALA A 314 10.56 11.79 21.03
N GLN A 315 9.76 11.04 20.26
CA GLN A 315 10.10 10.66 18.88
C GLN A 315 10.29 11.88 17.98
N ILE A 316 9.36 12.84 18.04
CA ILE A 316 9.46 14.10 17.28
C ILE A 316 10.70 14.88 17.70
N ALA A 317 10.89 15.11 19.00
CA ALA A 317 12.01 15.85 19.56
C ALA A 317 13.38 15.19 19.28
N GLY A 318 13.41 13.85 19.19
CA GLY A 318 14.58 13.06 18.81
C GLY A 318 14.99 13.17 17.34
N GLY A 319 14.35 14.06 16.58
CA GLY A 319 14.70 14.38 15.20
C GLY A 319 14.12 13.41 14.18
N ALA A 320 13.05 12.67 14.50
CA ALA A 320 12.35 11.83 13.52
C ALA A 320 11.92 12.64 12.29
N MET A 321 11.52 13.90 12.48
CA MET A 321 11.10 14.82 11.41
C MET A 321 12.27 15.41 10.61
N ASN A 322 13.52 15.27 11.08
CA ASN A 322 14.71 15.91 10.50
C ASN A 322 15.59 14.92 9.71
N ARG A 323 15.08 13.72 9.41
CA ARG A 323 15.76 12.68 8.62
C ARG A 323 14.94 12.31 7.40
N ASP A 324 15.62 11.96 6.31
CA ASP A 324 14.93 11.46 5.13
C ASP A 324 14.26 10.12 5.47
N ALA A 325 12.94 10.08 5.33
CA ALA A 325 12.14 8.93 5.69
C ALA A 325 12.33 7.71 4.77
N LYS A 326 13.13 7.77 3.71
CA LYS A 326 13.47 6.60 2.88
C LYS A 326 14.96 6.27 2.95
N HIS A 327 15.76 7.23 3.38
CA HIS A 327 17.20 7.18 3.53
C HIS A 327 17.59 7.78 4.88
N THR A 328 17.33 7.05 5.97
CA THR A 328 17.42 7.57 7.35
C THR A 328 18.81 8.05 7.75
N GLU A 329 19.83 7.65 7.01
CA GLU A 329 21.21 8.14 7.14
C GLU A 329 21.39 9.59 6.67
N ARG A 330 20.43 10.15 5.91
CA ARG A 330 20.49 11.51 5.37
C ARG A 330 19.68 12.47 6.23
N THR A 331 20.25 13.64 6.48
CA THR A 331 19.54 14.78 7.07
C THR A 331 18.52 15.33 6.08
N PHE A 332 17.33 15.65 6.57
CA PHE A 332 16.29 16.34 5.80
C PHE A 332 16.23 17.82 6.20
N ASP A 333 16.34 18.70 5.22
CA ASP A 333 16.23 20.14 5.39
C ASP A 333 14.87 20.60 4.86
N ALA A 334 13.95 20.89 5.80
CA ALA A 334 12.58 21.27 5.48
C ALA A 334 12.49 22.64 4.80
N ASP A 335 13.36 23.58 5.18
CA ASP A 335 13.35 24.94 4.63
C ASP A 335 13.86 24.94 3.19
N ARG A 336 14.95 24.20 2.93
CA ARG A 336 15.43 24.01 1.56
C ARG A 336 14.40 23.28 0.71
N TYR A 337 13.77 22.23 1.24
CA TYR A 337 12.73 21.50 0.52
C TYR A 337 11.54 22.40 0.16
N LYS A 338 11.15 23.30 1.08
CA LYS A 338 10.09 24.28 0.83
C LYS A 338 10.48 25.28 -0.26
N ALA A 339 11.69 25.83 -0.21
CA ALA A 339 12.20 26.74 -1.24
C ALA A 339 12.25 26.07 -2.63
N ASP A 340 12.72 24.82 -2.70
CA ASP A 340 12.75 24.02 -3.94
C ASP A 340 11.34 23.79 -4.51
N LEU A 341 10.33 23.63 -3.64
CA LEU A 341 8.94 23.48 -4.05
C LEU A 341 8.35 24.79 -4.58
N GLU A 342 8.63 25.92 -3.93
CA GLU A 342 8.16 27.24 -4.37
C GLU A 342 8.73 27.61 -5.74
N SER A 343 10.03 27.34 -5.98
CA SER A 343 10.65 27.56 -7.30
C SER A 343 10.01 26.68 -8.38
N ALA A 344 9.82 25.39 -8.10
CA ALA A 344 9.22 24.46 -9.06
C ALA A 344 7.74 24.80 -9.36
N ALA A 345 7.00 25.34 -8.39
CA ALA A 345 5.62 25.74 -8.59
C ALA A 345 5.48 26.87 -9.62
N ALA A 346 6.43 27.81 -9.65
CA ALA A 346 6.45 28.87 -10.65
C ALA A 346 6.72 28.33 -12.06
N GLU A 347 7.68 27.43 -12.21
CA GLU A 347 8.04 26.81 -13.50
C GLU A 347 6.92 25.94 -14.08
N LEU A 348 6.21 25.21 -13.21
CA LEU A 348 5.19 24.24 -13.60
C LEU A 348 3.77 24.84 -13.65
N ARG A 349 3.64 26.16 -13.40
CA ARG A 349 2.35 26.82 -13.17
C ARG A 349 1.33 26.55 -14.28
N HIS A 350 1.76 26.70 -15.54
CA HIS A 350 0.89 26.49 -16.69
C HIS A 350 0.36 25.06 -16.79
N GLU A 351 1.21 24.06 -16.54
CA GLU A 351 0.79 22.65 -16.54
C GLU A 351 -0.17 22.32 -15.39
N ILE A 352 0.10 22.89 -14.21
CA ILE A 352 -0.74 22.72 -13.02
C ILE A 352 -2.13 23.34 -13.25
N ASP A 353 -2.18 24.59 -13.73
CA ASP A 353 -3.44 25.29 -14.00
C ASP A 353 -4.27 24.56 -15.08
N ASP A 354 -3.64 24.05 -16.14
CA ASP A 354 -4.32 23.24 -17.16
C ASP A 354 -4.94 21.97 -16.57
N ALA A 355 -4.20 21.24 -15.74
CA ALA A 355 -4.68 20.03 -15.11
C ALA A 355 -5.78 20.28 -14.08
N ILE A 356 -5.72 21.37 -13.32
CA ILE A 356 -6.79 21.80 -12.40
C ILE A 356 -8.06 22.11 -13.19
N ALA A 357 -7.97 22.98 -14.20
CA ALA A 357 -9.12 23.36 -15.02
C ALA A 357 -9.73 22.15 -15.75
N TRP A 358 -8.89 21.22 -16.21
CA TRP A 358 -9.35 19.95 -16.78
C TRP A 358 -10.08 19.10 -15.74
N THR A 359 -9.53 18.98 -14.53
CA THR A 359 -10.15 18.24 -13.42
C THR A 359 -11.52 18.79 -13.07
N GLU A 360 -11.66 20.11 -12.95
CA GLU A 360 -12.94 20.78 -12.67
C GLU A 360 -13.99 20.46 -13.74
N ARG A 361 -13.61 20.48 -15.03
CA ARG A 361 -14.52 20.15 -16.13
C ARG A 361 -14.98 18.70 -16.09
N VAL A 362 -14.05 17.74 -15.96
CA VAL A 362 -14.41 16.31 -16.00
C VAL A 362 -15.06 15.83 -14.70
N SER A 363 -14.84 16.52 -13.59
CA SER A 363 -15.48 16.21 -12.31
C SER A 363 -16.80 16.95 -12.07
N ALA A 364 -17.29 17.77 -13.01
CA ALA A 364 -18.43 18.66 -12.82
C ALA A 364 -19.71 17.97 -12.31
N VAL A 365 -19.95 16.71 -12.70
CA VAL A 365 -21.10 15.91 -12.23
C VAL A 365 -21.03 15.66 -10.72
N GLU A 366 -19.83 15.47 -10.17
CA GLU A 366 -19.63 15.21 -8.75
C GLU A 366 -18.24 15.71 -8.31
N PRO A 367 -18.10 17.01 -7.98
CA PRO A 367 -16.81 17.60 -7.60
C PRO A 367 -16.19 16.93 -6.36
N LEU A 368 -14.84 16.83 -6.32
CA LEU A 368 -14.11 16.26 -5.17
C LEU A 368 -13.84 17.27 -4.04
N GLY A 369 -13.84 18.58 -4.34
CA GLY A 369 -13.38 19.61 -3.41
C GLY A 369 -11.88 19.51 -3.09
N SER A 370 -11.40 20.37 -2.19
CA SER A 370 -10.00 20.37 -1.72
C SER A 370 -9.76 19.38 -0.57
N THR A 371 -10.80 19.03 0.20
CA THR A 371 -10.68 18.20 1.41
C THR A 371 -11.58 16.99 1.39
N LEU A 372 -11.10 15.87 1.94
CA LEU A 372 -11.92 14.69 2.23
C LEU A 372 -12.64 14.83 3.59
N PRO A 373 -13.82 14.20 3.75
CA PRO A 373 -14.56 14.19 5.01
C PRO A 373 -13.89 13.31 6.08
N ASN A 374 -14.44 13.36 7.30
CA ASN A 374 -13.99 12.59 8.47
C ASN A 374 -12.47 12.73 8.71
N PRO A 375 -11.95 13.96 8.90
CA PRO A 375 -10.54 14.14 9.21
C PRO A 375 -10.18 13.36 10.48
N LEU A 376 -8.93 12.87 10.53
CA LEU A 376 -8.34 12.23 11.69
C LEU A 376 -8.39 13.19 12.88
#